data_AF-A0A421B2H5-F1
#
_entry.id   AF-A0A421B2H5-F1
#
_cell.length_a   1.000
_cell.length_b   1.000
_cell.length_c   1.000
_cell.angle_alpha   90.00
_cell.angle_beta   90.00
_cell.angle_gamma   90.00
#
_symmetry.space_group_name_H-M   'P 1'
#
loop_
_entity.id
_entity.type
_entity.pdbx_description
1 polymer ?
#
loop_
_entity_poly.entity_id
_entity_poly.type
_entity_poly.pdbx_seq_one_letter_code
_entity_poly.pdbx_strand_id
1 'polypeptide(L)'
;MNLGRDIVATVAAADSPLGQVARAVDVLSSHLPTSRQPRACPFCLAAGWPCRPFLDAAEHITDHGVHVASLVPRDLHQVLWPANKSTTRAS
;
A
#
# COMPACT_ATOMS: atom_id res chain seq x y z
N MET A 1 -24.50 -15.79 9.43
CA MET A 1 -23.54 -15.52 8.34
C MET A 1 -23.59 -14.04 8.04
N ASN A 2 -22.62 -13.27 8.53
CA ASN A 2 -22.51 -11.84 8.26
C ASN A 2 -21.49 -11.70 7.11
N LEU A 3 -21.97 -11.59 5.87
CA LEU A 3 -21.12 -11.52 4.66
C LEU A 3 -20.61 -10.11 4.36
N GLY A 4 -21.00 -9.11 5.16
CA GLY A 4 -20.45 -7.76 5.09
C GLY A 4 -19.28 -7.62 6.07
N ARG A 5 -18.12 -7.19 5.60
CA ARG A 5 -17.12 -6.61 6.49
C ARG A 5 -17.73 -5.33 7.06
N ASP A 6 -17.92 -5.23 8.37
CA ASP A 6 -18.41 -4.00 9.01
C ASP A 6 -17.50 -2.83 8.60
N ILE A 7 -18.11 -1.75 8.10
CA ILE A 7 -17.38 -0.57 7.66
C ILE A 7 -17.20 0.35 8.86
N VAL A 8 -15.94 0.62 9.21
CA VAL A 8 -15.57 1.63 10.21
C VAL A 8 -15.04 2.85 9.48
N ALA A 9 -15.59 4.03 9.78
CA ALA A 9 -15.16 5.30 9.20
C ALA A 9 -14.95 6.34 10.31
N THR A 10 -13.90 7.14 10.17
CA THR A 10 -13.56 8.23 11.10
C THR A 10 -13.46 9.54 10.31
N VAL A 11 -14.09 10.60 10.81
CA VAL A 11 -13.97 11.95 10.24
C VAL A 11 -12.80 12.67 10.91
N ALA A 12 -11.87 13.20 10.11
CA ALA A 12 -10.73 13.98 10.58
C ALA A 12 -10.66 15.31 9.82
N ALA A 13 -10.17 16.36 10.48
CA ALA A 13 -9.84 17.60 9.77
C ALA A 13 -8.74 17.31 8.74
N ALA A 14 -8.93 17.79 7.52
CA ALA A 14 -8.04 17.50 6.40
C ALA A 14 -6.58 17.84 6.70
N ASP A 15 -6.33 18.99 7.29
CA ASP A 15 -5.02 19.51 7.64
C ASP A 15 -4.41 18.88 8.90
N SER A 16 -5.19 18.14 9.70
CA SER A 16 -4.66 17.41 10.85
C SER A 16 -3.74 16.25 10.41
N PRO A 17 -2.78 15.82 11.25
CA PRO A 17 -1.95 14.65 10.97
C PRO A 17 -2.76 13.41 10.60
N LEU A 18 -3.88 13.16 11.30
CA LEU A 18 -4.77 12.05 10.99
C LEU A 18 -5.42 12.18 9.61
N GLY A 19 -5.85 13.38 9.22
CA GLY A 19 -6.44 13.64 7.91
C GLY A 19 -5.44 13.50 6.75
N GLN A 20 -4.18 13.88 6.98
CA GLN A 20 -3.10 13.69 6.00
C GLN A 20 -2.79 12.20 5.80
N VAL A 21 -2.61 11.45 6.89
CA VAL A 21 -2.40 9.99 6.84
C VAL A 21 -3.59 9.28 6.21
N ALA A 22 -4.83 9.63 6.59
CA ALA A 22 -6.04 9.02 6.03
C ALA A 22 -6.10 9.18 4.50
N ARG A 23 -5.73 10.36 3.97
CA ARG A 23 -5.65 10.57 2.51
C ARG A 23 -4.55 9.73 1.86
N ALA A 24 -3.39 9.62 2.50
CA ALA A 24 -2.34 8.76 1.98
C ALA A 24 -2.76 7.27 1.98
N VAL A 25 -3.47 6.81 3.02
CA VAL A 25 -4.02 5.44 3.07
C VAL A 25 -5.04 5.22 1.96
N ASP A 26 -5.90 6.19 1.68
CA ASP A 26 -6.88 6.13 0.59
C ASP A 26 -6.20 6.02 -0.79
N VAL A 27 -5.17 6.84 -1.04
CA VAL A 27 -4.34 6.75 -2.25
C VAL A 27 -3.63 5.40 -2.33
N LEU A 28 -2.95 4.97 -1.27
CA LEU A 28 -2.25 3.69 -1.23
C LEU A 28 -3.20 2.53 -1.57
N SER A 29 -4.38 2.52 -0.94
CA SER A 29 -5.39 1.46 -1.07
C SER A 29 -6.00 1.43 -2.47
N SER A 30 -6.28 2.60 -3.04
CA SER A 30 -6.84 2.74 -4.40
C SER A 30 -5.89 2.21 -5.48
N HIS A 31 -4.58 2.22 -5.20
CA HIS A 31 -3.55 1.75 -6.13
C HIS A 31 -3.17 0.27 -5.91
N LEU A 32 -3.78 -0.45 -4.97
CA LEU A 32 -3.52 -1.86 -4.76
C LEU A 32 -4.04 -2.71 -5.93
N PRO A 33 -3.22 -3.62 -6.49
CA PRO A 33 -3.65 -4.54 -7.52
C PRO A 33 -4.69 -5.53 -6.99
N THR A 34 -5.47 -6.09 -7.90
CA THR A 34 -6.34 -7.23 -7.58
C THR A 34 -5.51 -8.52 -7.52
N SER A 35 -6.01 -9.53 -6.80
CA SER A 35 -5.36 -10.84 -6.72
C SER A 35 -5.16 -11.53 -8.07
N ARG A 36 -5.97 -11.20 -9.08
CA ARG A 36 -5.83 -11.73 -10.45
C ARG A 36 -4.70 -11.07 -11.24
N GLN A 37 -4.27 -9.86 -10.87
CA GLN A 37 -3.30 -9.07 -11.60
C GLN A 37 -2.33 -8.34 -10.65
N PRO A 38 -1.50 -9.06 -9.87
CA PRO A 38 -0.69 -8.52 -8.77
C PRO A 38 0.42 -7.54 -9.20
N ARG A 39 0.62 -7.34 -10.50
CA ARG A 39 1.63 -6.43 -11.08
C ARG A 39 1.02 -5.27 -11.86
N ALA A 40 -0.31 -5.12 -11.89
CA ALA A 40 -0.99 -4.07 -12.63
C ALA A 40 -1.71 -3.12 -11.67
N CYS A 41 -1.42 -1.83 -11.77
CA CYS A 41 -2.14 -0.82 -11.01
C CYS A 41 -3.53 -0.58 -11.65
N PRO A 42 -4.64 -0.67 -10.89
CA PRO A 42 -5.97 -0.49 -11.45
C PRO A 42 -6.26 0.96 -11.87
N PHE A 43 -5.55 1.93 -11.28
CA PHE A 43 -5.75 3.36 -11.53
C PHE A 43 -4.83 3.92 -12.62
N CYS A 44 -3.58 3.48 -12.68
CA CYS A 44 -2.59 4.11 -13.55
C CYS A 44 -2.59 3.60 -15.00
N LEU A 45 -3.33 2.51 -15.31
CA LEU A 45 -3.60 1.84 -16.61
C LEU A 45 -2.39 1.50 -17.51
N ALA A 46 -1.36 2.35 -17.58
CA ALA A 46 -0.11 2.18 -18.33
C ALA A 46 1.10 1.84 -17.44
N ALA A 47 1.01 2.06 -16.12
CA ALA A 47 2.11 1.76 -15.19
C ALA A 47 1.92 0.41 -14.48
N GLY A 48 3.00 -0.37 -14.42
CA GLY A 48 3.07 -1.53 -13.53
C GLY A 48 2.96 -1.13 -12.06
N TRP A 49 2.61 -2.09 -11.20
CA TRP A 49 2.63 -1.92 -9.76
C TRP A 49 3.91 -2.52 -9.16
N PRO A 50 4.58 -1.84 -8.20
CA PRO A 50 4.20 -0.57 -7.57
C PRO A 50 4.39 0.65 -8.48
N CYS A 51 3.40 1.53 -8.50
CA CYS A 51 3.43 2.78 -9.26
C CYS A 51 3.84 3.96 -8.38
N ARG A 52 4.21 5.10 -8.98
CA ARG A 52 4.71 6.26 -8.23
C ARG A 52 3.73 6.79 -7.17
N PRO A 53 2.42 6.98 -7.44
CA PRO A 53 1.47 7.42 -6.42
C PRO A 53 1.37 6.46 -5.21
N PHE A 54 1.49 5.15 -5.45
CA PHE A 54 1.56 4.16 -4.37
C PHE A 54 2.81 4.35 -3.52
N LEU A 55 3.97 4.53 -4.15
CA LEU A 55 5.24 4.70 -3.44
C LEU A 55 5.28 6.01 -2.63
N ASP A 56 4.80 7.11 -3.19
CA ASP A 56 4.72 8.41 -2.51
C ASP A 56 3.78 8.33 -1.29
N ALA A 57 2.63 7.66 -1.43
CA ALA A 57 1.71 7.44 -0.31
C ALA A 57 2.33 6.53 0.76
N ALA A 58 3.03 5.46 0.36
CA ALA A 58 3.70 4.54 1.28
C ALA A 58 4.81 5.24 2.09
N GLU A 59 5.59 6.11 1.45
CA GLU A 59 6.59 6.96 2.10
C GLU A 59 5.93 7.88 3.13
N HIS A 60 4.89 8.63 2.72
CA HIS A 60 4.18 9.53 3.61
C HIS A 60 3.55 8.83 4.84
N ILE A 61 3.00 7.63 4.65
CA ILE A 61 2.45 6.79 5.73
C ILE A 61 3.57 6.35 6.70
N THR A 62 4.73 5.98 6.16
CA THR A 62 5.89 5.55 6.95
C THR A 62 6.46 6.69 7.78
N ASP A 63 6.54 7.90 7.22
CA ASP A 63 6.98 9.11 7.93
C ASP A 63 6.10 9.45 9.14
N HIS A 64 4.84 8.99 9.12
CA HIS A 64 3.89 9.14 10.23
C HIS A 64 3.82 7.90 11.14
N GLY A 65 4.80 7.00 11.04
CA GLY A 65 4.96 5.86 11.95
C GLY A 65 4.01 4.68 11.70
N VAL A 66 3.30 4.66 10.57
CA VAL A 66 2.41 3.56 10.21
C VAL A 66 3.17 2.56 9.33
N HIS A 67 3.15 1.29 9.71
CA HIS A 67 3.82 0.23 8.95
C HIS A 67 3.02 -0.13 7.68
N VAL A 68 3.54 0.19 6.49
CA VAL A 68 2.89 -0.11 5.20
C VAL A 68 2.51 -1.59 5.04
N ALA A 69 3.31 -2.52 5.56
CA ALA A 69 3.03 -3.96 5.48
C ALA A 69 1.71 -4.39 6.17
N SER A 70 1.19 -3.59 7.11
CA SER A 70 -0.12 -3.85 7.74
C SER A 70 -1.30 -3.40 6.89
N LEU A 71 -1.06 -2.53 5.90
CA LEU A 71 -2.07 -1.98 4.98
C LEU A 71 -2.12 -2.72 3.64
N VAL A 72 -1.07 -3.49 3.32
CA VAL A 72 -0.95 -4.23 2.06
C VAL A 72 -1.37 -5.69 2.27
N PRO A 73 -2.26 -6.25 1.41
CA PRO A 73 -2.56 -7.68 1.39
C PRO A 73 -1.32 -8.57 1.29
N ARG A 74 -1.29 -9.66 2.05
CA ARG A 74 -0.10 -10.52 2.22
C ARG A 74 0.41 -11.12 0.90
N ASP A 75 -0.48 -11.42 -0.04
CA ASP A 75 -0.14 -11.95 -1.36
C ASP A 75 0.70 -10.97 -2.20
N LEU A 76 0.61 -9.67 -1.91
CA LEU A 76 1.39 -8.62 -2.58
C LEU A 76 2.75 -8.36 -1.92
N HIS A 77 3.01 -8.91 -0.73
CA HIS A 77 4.25 -8.66 0.01
C HIS A 77 5.48 -9.12 -0.76
N GLN A 78 5.40 -10.22 -1.52
CA GLN A 78 6.52 -10.74 -2.30
C GLN A 78 6.96 -9.81 -3.44
N VAL A 79 6.06 -8.94 -3.91
CA VAL A 79 6.36 -7.97 -4.97
C VAL A 79 7.06 -6.73 -4.39
N LEU A 80 6.63 -6.27 -3.21
CA LEU A 80 7.20 -5.10 -2.54
C LEU A 80 8.49 -5.39 -1.78
N TRP A 81 8.56 -6.55 -1.13
CA TRP A 81 9.68 -7.00 -0.32
C TRP A 81 10.16 -8.36 -0.81
N PRO A 82 10.74 -8.43 -2.03
CA PRO A 82 11.32 -9.66 -2.53
C PRO A 82 12.38 -10.13 -1.54
N ALA A 83 12.37 -11.43 -1.19
CA ALA A 83 13.42 -12.00 -0.37
C ALA A 83 14.76 -11.75 -1.07
N ASN A 84 15.62 -10.93 -0.46
CA ASN A 84 16.97 -10.73 -0.96
C ASN A 84 17.65 -12.11 -1.05
N LYS A 85 17.97 -12.55 -2.26
CA LYS A 85 18.94 -13.62 -2.46
C LYS A 85 20.27 -13.06 -1.95
N SER A 86 20.60 -13.38 -0.72
CA SER A 86 21.86 -13.06 -0.07
C SER A 86 23.05 -13.46 -0.96
N THR A 87 23.79 -12.47 -1.43
CA THR A 87 25.25 -12.38 -1.34
C THR A 87 26.04 -13.66 -1.61
N THR A 88 26.47 -13.89 -2.86
CA THR A 88 27.72 -14.62 -3.10
C THR A 88 28.86 -13.64 -2.83
N ARG A 89 29.41 -13.69 -1.62
CA ARG A 89 30.72 -13.11 -1.32
C ARG A 89 31.74 -14.08 -1.90
N ALA A 90 32.38 -13.73 -3.02
CA ALA A 90 33.52 -14.46 -3.53
C ALA A 90 34.65 -14.36 -2.48
N SER A 91 35.09 -15.51 -2.00
CA SER A 91 36.41 -15.69 -1.39
C SER A 91 37.43 -15.97 -2.48
#